data_AF-E4UQW6-F1
#
_entry.id   AF-E4UQW6-F1
#
_cell.length_a   1.000
_cell.length_b   1.000
_cell.length_c   1.000
_cell.angle_alpha   90.00
_cell.angle_beta   90.00
_cell.angle_gamma   90.00
#
_symmetry.space_group_name_H-M   'P 1'
#
loop_
_entity.id
_entity.type
_entity.pdbx_description
1 polymer ?
#
loop_
_entity_poly.entity_id
_entity_poly.type
_entity_poly.pdbx_seq_one_letter_code
_entity_poly.pdbx_strand_id
1 'polypeptide(L)'
;MITTPTFSEMEDTARAVILCLKKCPDLAHTKVAIIGGAAVCRYVSEREPSDDPEDVDFMITIPNPEVAHRRLLQTFDTLFAEYEGCLYYSHPCGKQIKVDFSTNCRLPYIPTAATIVREVDIDCLPYIGPTDLLVLSIRLCGQRNDEYSRIERDSADAVALAETIVKEGPVVLSPIQRQVVREELAEVVHWGPKDETWWRGVLSAALNSKDK
;
A
#
# COMPACT_ATOMS: atom_id res chain seq x y z
N MET A 1 -13.81 -14.64 13.31
CA MET A 1 -13.35 -13.72 14.38
C MET A 1 -12.53 -12.63 13.70
N ILE A 2 -12.73 -11.36 14.05
CA ILE A 2 -11.86 -10.29 13.59
C ILE A 2 -10.69 -10.23 14.57
N THR A 3 -9.50 -10.54 14.08
CA THR A 3 -8.24 -10.57 14.84
C THR A 3 -7.13 -10.16 13.90
N THR A 4 -6.08 -9.50 14.40
CA THR A 4 -4.91 -9.16 13.61
C THR A 4 -4.37 -10.39 12.84
N PRO A 5 -4.26 -10.31 11.50
CA PRO A 5 -3.64 -11.36 10.70
C PRO A 5 -2.11 -11.31 10.88
N THR A 6 -1.47 -12.47 10.72
CA THR A 6 -0.02 -12.55 10.50
C THR A 6 0.32 -12.12 9.08
N PHE A 7 1.57 -11.75 8.82
CA PHE A 7 1.99 -11.37 7.48
C PHE A 7 1.75 -12.50 6.45
N SER A 8 1.98 -13.75 6.82
CA SER A 8 1.67 -14.90 5.96
C SER A 8 0.18 -15.01 5.60
N GLU A 9 -0.72 -14.75 6.56
CA GLU A 9 -2.16 -14.76 6.31
C GLU A 9 -2.60 -13.57 5.43
N MET A 10 -1.89 -12.43 5.52
CA MET A 10 -2.09 -11.30 4.62
C MET A 10 -1.62 -11.65 3.20
N GLU A 11 -0.47 -12.32 3.04
CA GLU A 11 0.03 -12.80 1.74
C GLU A 11 -0.92 -13.80 1.08
N ASP A 12 -1.42 -14.77 1.86
CA ASP A 12 -2.39 -15.76 1.38
C ASP A 12 -3.72 -15.12 0.99
N THR A 13 -4.19 -14.15 1.79
CA THR A 13 -5.37 -13.34 1.46
C THR A 13 -5.14 -12.57 0.17
N ALA A 14 -3.99 -11.90 0.02
CA ALA A 14 -3.69 -11.11 -1.15
C ALA A 14 -3.68 -11.97 -2.43
N ARG A 15 -3.09 -13.16 -2.33
CA ARG A 15 -3.09 -14.19 -3.37
C ARG A 15 -4.51 -14.61 -3.75
N ALA A 16 -5.35 -14.92 -2.76
CA ALA A 16 -6.73 -15.34 -2.99
C ALA A 16 -7.55 -14.23 -3.66
N VAL A 17 -7.41 -12.99 -3.22
CA VAL A 17 -8.09 -11.82 -3.81
C VAL A 17 -7.69 -11.65 -5.28
N ILE A 18 -6.39 -11.67 -5.60
CA ILE A 18 -5.92 -11.54 -6.99
C ILE A 18 -6.46 -12.68 -7.87
N LEU A 19 -6.47 -13.93 -7.38
CA LEU A 19 -7.06 -15.06 -8.11
C LEU A 19 -8.56 -14.88 -8.37
N CYS A 20 -9.29 -14.24 -7.45
CA CYS A 20 -10.70 -13.90 -7.64
C CYS A 20 -10.85 -12.77 -8.67
N LEU A 21 -10.06 -11.70 -8.58
CA LEU A 21 -10.07 -10.60 -9.55
C LEU A 21 -9.77 -11.10 -10.98
N LYS A 22 -8.85 -12.06 -11.14
CA LYS A 22 -8.55 -12.68 -12.45
C LYS A 22 -9.75 -13.37 -13.09
N LYS A 23 -10.69 -13.85 -12.28
CA LYS A 23 -11.91 -14.53 -12.75
C LYS A 23 -13.04 -13.55 -13.07
N CYS A 24 -12.85 -12.25 -12.85
CA CYS A 24 -13.79 -11.20 -13.19
C CYS A 24 -13.40 -10.55 -14.54
N PRO A 25 -14.09 -10.85 -15.66
CA PRO A 25 -13.66 -10.41 -16.98
C PRO A 25 -13.57 -8.88 -17.14
N ASP A 26 -14.44 -8.15 -16.44
CA ASP A 26 -14.48 -6.69 -16.43
C ASP A 26 -13.30 -6.04 -15.66
N LEU A 27 -12.60 -6.82 -14.83
CA LEU A 27 -11.44 -6.38 -14.06
C LEU A 27 -10.11 -6.93 -14.60
N ALA A 28 -10.16 -7.81 -15.61
CA ALA A 28 -8.99 -8.54 -16.11
C ALA A 28 -7.86 -7.63 -16.62
N HIS A 29 -8.20 -6.44 -17.13
CA HIS A 29 -7.27 -5.46 -17.69
C HIS A 29 -6.88 -4.34 -16.74
N THR A 30 -7.47 -4.29 -15.55
CA THR A 30 -7.09 -3.36 -14.48
C THR A 30 -5.68 -3.69 -14.01
N LYS A 31 -4.87 -2.68 -13.67
CA LYS A 31 -3.62 -2.93 -12.96
C LYS A 31 -3.88 -2.99 -11.47
N VAL A 32 -3.17 -3.87 -10.78
CA VAL A 32 -3.22 -4.07 -9.34
C VAL A 32 -1.80 -4.02 -8.74
N ALA A 33 -1.69 -3.48 -7.54
CA ALA A 33 -0.51 -3.66 -6.70
C ALA A 33 -0.93 -3.82 -5.23
N ILE A 34 -0.20 -4.59 -4.44
CA ILE A 34 -0.39 -4.66 -2.98
C ILE A 34 0.34 -3.47 -2.37
N ILE A 35 -0.33 -2.74 -1.47
CA ILE A 35 0.18 -1.52 -0.82
C ILE A 35 -0.03 -1.63 0.71
N GLY A 36 0.16 -0.51 1.43
CA GLY A 36 -0.25 -0.40 2.84
C GLY A 36 0.59 -1.26 3.78
N GLY A 37 0.01 -1.64 4.92
CA GLY A 37 0.70 -2.35 5.99
C GLY A 37 1.34 -3.66 5.52
N ALA A 38 0.66 -4.41 4.65
CA ALA A 38 1.20 -5.63 4.04
C ALA A 38 2.51 -5.36 3.27
N ALA A 39 2.54 -4.28 2.49
CA ALA A 39 3.74 -3.92 1.74
C ALA A 39 4.87 -3.42 2.66
N VAL A 40 4.54 -2.73 3.76
CA VAL A 40 5.56 -2.33 4.75
C VAL A 40 6.17 -3.57 5.42
N CYS A 41 5.35 -4.51 5.91
CA CYS A 41 5.82 -5.76 6.52
C CYS A 41 6.72 -6.57 5.57
N ARG A 42 6.43 -6.52 4.26
CA ARG A 42 7.22 -7.21 3.23
C ARG A 42 8.67 -6.70 3.12
N TYR A 43 8.91 -5.42 3.39
CA TYR A 43 10.20 -4.76 3.19
C TYR A 43 10.93 -4.41 4.50
N VAL A 44 10.20 -4.11 5.57
CA VAL A 44 10.76 -3.73 6.86
C VAL A 44 10.76 -4.95 7.77
N SER A 45 11.92 -5.59 7.93
CA SER A 45 12.04 -6.89 8.64
C SER A 45 11.60 -6.88 10.12
N GLU A 46 11.60 -5.71 10.76
CA GLU A 46 11.17 -5.54 12.16
C GLU A 46 9.68 -5.17 12.29
N ARG A 47 8.99 -4.94 11.17
CA ARG A 47 7.57 -4.57 11.14
C ARG A 47 6.72 -5.84 11.08
N GLU A 48 6.17 -6.21 12.23
CA GLU A 48 5.07 -7.19 12.31
C GLU A 48 3.72 -6.48 12.15
N PRO A 49 2.66 -7.14 11.65
CA PRO A 49 1.30 -6.60 11.70
C PRO A 49 0.93 -6.22 13.13
N SER A 50 0.45 -5.00 13.35
CA SER A 50 0.22 -4.46 14.69
C SER A 50 -1.12 -3.73 14.85
N ASP A 51 -1.89 -3.57 13.79
CA ASP A 51 -3.23 -3.00 13.85
C ASP A 51 -4.25 -4.01 14.42
N ASP A 52 -5.29 -3.48 15.07
CA ASP A 52 -6.51 -4.22 15.42
C ASP A 52 -7.68 -3.74 14.54
N PRO A 53 -7.95 -4.41 13.39
CA PRO A 53 -7.12 -5.39 12.67
C PRO A 53 -6.35 -4.77 11.48
N GLU A 54 -5.15 -5.29 11.19
CA GLU A 54 -4.41 -4.97 9.95
C GLU A 54 -5.18 -5.46 8.70
N ASP A 55 -5.12 -4.67 7.63
CA ASP A 55 -5.83 -4.85 6.35
C ASP A 55 -4.88 -5.23 5.21
N VAL A 56 -5.45 -5.85 4.16
CA VAL A 56 -4.74 -6.04 2.89
C VAL A 56 -5.22 -4.96 1.92
N ASP A 57 -4.37 -3.97 1.70
CA ASP A 57 -4.65 -2.87 0.79
C ASP A 57 -4.18 -3.16 -0.64
N PHE A 58 -5.01 -2.77 -1.60
CA PHE A 58 -4.71 -2.84 -3.02
C PHE A 58 -4.80 -1.48 -3.70
N MET A 59 -3.79 -1.16 -4.49
CA MET A 59 -3.93 -0.20 -5.57
C MET A 59 -4.69 -0.85 -6.72
N ILE A 60 -5.65 -0.15 -7.30
CA ILE A 60 -6.20 -0.51 -8.61
C ILE A 60 -6.33 0.71 -9.53
N THR A 61 -6.31 0.49 -10.85
CA THR A 61 -6.42 1.58 -11.83
C THR A 61 -7.84 1.85 -12.36
N ILE A 62 -8.85 1.12 -11.88
CA ILE A 62 -10.24 1.44 -12.24
C ILE A 62 -10.67 2.72 -11.52
N PRO A 63 -11.50 3.58 -12.13
CA PRO A 63 -11.86 4.86 -11.53
C PRO A 63 -12.56 4.74 -10.17
N ASN A 64 -13.38 3.71 -9.97
CA ASN A 64 -14.16 3.53 -8.74
C ASN A 64 -13.81 2.17 -8.08
N PRO A 65 -13.22 2.17 -6.87
CA PRO A 65 -12.84 0.94 -6.18
C PRO A 65 -14.02 0.09 -5.74
N GLU A 66 -15.20 0.69 -5.57
CA GLU A 66 -16.45 -0.01 -5.25
C GLU A 66 -16.89 -0.98 -6.35
N VAL A 67 -16.34 -0.85 -7.56
CA VAL A 67 -16.59 -1.83 -8.64
C VAL A 67 -15.88 -3.15 -8.32
N ALA A 68 -14.64 -3.12 -7.86
CA ALA A 68 -13.91 -4.33 -7.45
C ALA A 68 -14.56 -4.95 -6.20
N HIS A 69 -14.88 -4.13 -5.21
CA HIS A 69 -15.58 -4.53 -3.99
C HIS A 69 -16.88 -5.29 -4.30
N ARG A 70 -17.82 -4.65 -5.00
CA ARG A 70 -19.11 -5.30 -5.33
C ARG A 70 -18.94 -6.54 -6.19
N ARG A 71 -17.98 -6.54 -7.11
CA ARG A 71 -17.74 -7.69 -7.98
C ARG A 71 -17.30 -8.92 -7.19
N LEU A 72 -16.42 -8.73 -6.20
CA LEU A 72 -15.99 -9.81 -5.31
C LEU A 72 -17.15 -10.35 -4.48
N LEU A 73 -17.96 -9.48 -3.87
CA LEU A 73 -19.15 -9.89 -3.11
C LEU A 73 -20.18 -10.65 -3.96
N GLN A 74 -20.43 -10.18 -5.19
CA GLN A 74 -21.44 -10.79 -6.08
C GLN A 74 -21.00 -12.12 -6.68
N THR A 75 -19.70 -12.28 -6.94
CA THR A 75 -19.17 -13.45 -7.66
C THR A 75 -18.68 -14.53 -6.71
N PHE A 76 -18.27 -14.16 -5.50
CA PHE A 76 -17.62 -15.03 -4.52
C PHE A 76 -18.21 -14.83 -3.12
N ASP A 77 -19.54 -14.85 -3.02
CA ASP A 77 -20.34 -14.65 -1.80
C ASP A 77 -20.01 -15.59 -0.63
N THR A 78 -19.40 -16.74 -0.91
CA THR A 78 -18.90 -17.69 0.11
C THR A 78 -17.50 -17.35 0.62
N LEU A 79 -16.73 -16.56 -0.13
CA LEU A 79 -15.36 -16.16 0.21
C LEU A 79 -15.29 -14.75 0.78
N PHE A 80 -16.25 -13.90 0.45
CA PHE A 80 -16.28 -12.51 0.86
C PHE A 80 -17.55 -12.14 1.58
N ALA A 81 -17.41 -11.32 2.62
CA ALA A 81 -18.53 -10.75 3.37
C ALA A 81 -18.36 -9.24 3.49
N GLU A 82 -19.47 -8.53 3.61
CA GLU A 82 -19.48 -7.09 3.89
C GLU A 82 -19.97 -6.87 5.33
N TYR A 83 -19.23 -6.06 6.08
CA TYR A 83 -19.62 -5.60 7.41
C TYR A 83 -19.29 -4.12 7.56
N GLU A 84 -20.29 -3.31 7.94
CA GLU A 84 -20.15 -1.84 8.08
C GLU A 84 -19.52 -1.17 6.83
N GLY A 85 -19.89 -1.65 5.63
CA GLY A 85 -19.38 -1.15 4.35
C GLY A 85 -17.93 -1.54 4.04
N CYS A 86 -17.29 -2.36 4.86
CA CYS A 86 -15.95 -2.89 4.64
C CYS A 86 -16.01 -4.32 4.07
N LEU A 87 -15.12 -4.62 3.13
CA LEU A 87 -14.98 -5.96 2.55
C LEU A 87 -14.06 -6.82 3.41
N TYR A 88 -14.49 -8.05 3.70
CA TYR A 88 -13.69 -9.04 4.41
C TYR A 88 -13.56 -10.31 3.60
N TYR A 89 -12.35 -10.85 3.54
CA TYR A 89 -12.06 -12.18 3.05
C TYR A 89 -12.17 -13.21 4.18
N SER A 90 -12.95 -14.26 3.94
CA SER A 90 -13.09 -15.42 4.83
C SER A 90 -11.88 -16.34 4.64
N HIS A 91 -10.84 -16.12 5.44
CA HIS A 91 -9.59 -16.87 5.34
C HIS A 91 -9.79 -18.33 5.81
N PRO A 92 -9.15 -19.34 5.17
CA PRO A 92 -9.27 -20.75 5.57
C PRO A 92 -8.91 -21.05 7.03
N CYS A 93 -8.14 -20.19 7.70
CA CYS A 93 -7.83 -20.31 9.12
C CYS A 93 -8.98 -19.86 10.06
N GLY A 94 -10.11 -19.41 9.52
CA GLY A 94 -11.29 -18.94 10.28
C GLY A 94 -11.28 -17.45 10.63
N LYS A 95 -10.24 -16.71 10.23
CA LYS A 95 -10.17 -15.24 10.37
C LYS A 95 -10.96 -14.54 9.27
N GLN A 96 -11.50 -13.36 9.61
CA GLN A 96 -12.04 -12.41 8.65
C GLN A 96 -10.99 -11.32 8.47
N ILE A 97 -10.40 -11.22 7.27
CA ILE A 97 -9.29 -10.30 6.99
C ILE A 97 -9.82 -9.20 6.08
N LYS A 98 -9.69 -7.94 6.49
CA LYS A 98 -10.19 -6.79 5.74
C LYS A 98 -9.39 -6.61 4.45
N VAL A 99 -10.08 -6.29 3.36
CA VAL A 99 -9.51 -6.05 2.04
C VAL A 99 -9.99 -4.70 1.53
N ASP A 100 -9.05 -3.78 1.31
CA ASP A 100 -9.36 -2.42 0.86
C ASP A 100 -8.80 -2.14 -0.53
N PHE A 101 -9.51 -1.32 -1.29
CA PHE A 101 -9.14 -0.93 -2.64
C PHE A 101 -9.03 0.59 -2.75
N SER A 102 -7.95 1.07 -3.34
CA SER A 102 -7.71 2.48 -3.60
C SER A 102 -7.38 2.74 -5.06
N THR A 103 -8.12 3.62 -5.72
CA THR A 103 -7.81 4.05 -7.08
C THR A 103 -6.50 4.82 -7.11
N ASN A 104 -5.49 4.28 -7.80
CA ASN A 104 -4.15 4.85 -7.96
C ASN A 104 -3.44 5.22 -6.64
N CYS A 105 -3.90 4.74 -5.47
CA CYS A 105 -3.37 5.11 -4.15
C CYS A 105 -3.26 6.62 -3.91
N ARG A 106 -4.09 7.42 -4.59
CA ARG A 106 -4.00 8.89 -4.57
C ARG A 106 -2.67 9.44 -5.10
N LEU A 107 -1.77 8.62 -5.67
CA LEU A 107 -0.54 9.06 -6.32
C LEU A 107 -0.88 9.69 -7.69
N PRO A 108 -0.12 10.72 -8.12
CA PRO A 108 -0.33 11.33 -9.44
C PRO A 108 0.27 10.49 -10.59
N TYR A 109 0.68 9.26 -10.30
CA TYR A 109 1.28 8.31 -11.24
C TYR A 109 0.92 6.88 -10.84
N ILE A 110 1.16 5.93 -11.75
CA ILE A 110 0.98 4.50 -11.51
C ILE A 110 2.33 3.91 -11.10
N PRO A 111 2.47 3.31 -9.90
CA PRO A 111 3.68 2.59 -9.48
C PRO A 111 4.15 1.57 -10.49
N THR A 112 5.48 1.40 -10.59
CA THR A 112 6.09 0.55 -11.63
C THR A 112 5.66 -0.91 -11.51
N ALA A 113 5.50 -1.39 -10.27
CA ALA A 113 5.12 -2.78 -9.98
C ALA A 113 3.63 -3.09 -10.24
N ALA A 114 2.81 -2.07 -10.53
CA ALA A 114 1.39 -2.29 -10.81
C ALA A 114 1.20 -3.12 -12.08
N THR A 115 0.65 -4.31 -11.89
CA THR A 115 0.60 -5.36 -12.92
C THR A 115 -0.84 -5.59 -13.36
N ILE A 116 -1.06 -5.83 -14.65
CA ILE A 116 -2.40 -6.15 -15.16
C ILE A 116 -2.90 -7.42 -14.48
N VAL A 117 -4.11 -7.39 -13.90
CA VAL A 117 -4.68 -8.46 -13.07
C VAL A 117 -4.54 -9.84 -13.72
N ARG A 118 -4.94 -9.98 -15.00
CA ARG A 118 -4.85 -11.27 -15.72
C ARG A 118 -3.42 -11.78 -15.91
N GLU A 119 -2.44 -10.88 -15.90
CA GLU A 119 -1.01 -11.14 -16.16
C GLU A 119 -0.18 -11.30 -14.89
N VAL A 120 -0.76 -11.06 -13.70
CA VAL A 120 -0.05 -11.23 -12.43
C VAL A 120 0.50 -12.66 -12.33
N ASP A 121 1.80 -12.81 -12.05
CA ASP A 121 2.32 -14.10 -11.60
C ASP A 121 1.89 -14.31 -10.16
N ILE A 122 1.18 -15.41 -9.89
CA ILE A 122 0.66 -15.62 -8.54
C ILE A 122 1.79 -15.94 -7.57
N ASP A 123 2.85 -16.60 -8.03
CA ASP A 123 4.01 -16.96 -7.20
C ASP A 123 4.92 -15.74 -6.91
N CYS A 124 4.69 -14.63 -7.63
CA CYS A 124 5.38 -13.36 -7.45
C CYS A 124 4.35 -12.22 -7.35
N LEU A 125 3.78 -12.05 -6.15
CA LEU A 125 2.73 -11.06 -5.91
C LEU A 125 3.19 -9.62 -6.24
N PRO A 126 2.32 -8.78 -6.84
CA PRO A 126 2.69 -7.46 -7.34
C PRO A 126 2.73 -6.43 -6.19
N TYR A 127 3.68 -6.54 -5.28
CA TYR A 127 3.91 -5.52 -4.26
C TYR A 127 4.39 -4.21 -4.89
N ILE A 128 3.87 -3.08 -4.43
CA ILE A 128 4.42 -1.76 -4.73
C ILE A 128 5.92 -1.71 -4.40
N GLY A 129 6.73 -1.14 -5.28
CA GLY A 129 8.17 -1.07 -5.05
C GLY A 129 8.53 -0.23 -3.81
N PRO A 130 9.66 -0.49 -3.13
CA PRO A 130 10.03 0.19 -1.88
C PRO A 130 10.04 1.72 -2.00
N THR A 131 10.59 2.24 -3.10
CA THR A 131 10.64 3.68 -3.37
C THR A 131 9.23 4.26 -3.60
N ASP A 132 8.38 3.56 -4.34
CA ASP A 132 7.00 3.99 -4.56
C ASP A 132 6.19 3.96 -3.25
N LEU A 133 6.45 2.96 -2.40
CA LEU A 133 5.84 2.86 -1.07
C LEU A 133 6.29 3.98 -0.15
N LEU A 134 7.60 4.32 -0.13
CA LEU A 134 8.11 5.46 0.62
C LEU A 134 7.41 6.77 0.21
N VAL A 135 7.28 7.01 -1.10
CA VAL A 135 6.59 8.21 -1.62
C VAL A 135 5.12 8.21 -1.22
N LEU A 136 4.46 7.05 -1.27
CA LEU A 136 3.08 6.90 -0.80
C LEU A 136 2.95 7.20 0.70
N SER A 137 3.80 6.63 1.56
CA SER A 137 3.76 6.85 3.01
C SER A 137 3.98 8.32 3.36
N ILE A 138 4.93 9.00 2.70
CA ILE A 138 5.13 10.46 2.87
C ILE A 138 3.87 11.23 2.47
N ARG A 139 3.29 10.93 1.31
CA ARG A 139 2.09 11.61 0.81
C ARG A 139 0.86 11.40 1.71
N LEU A 140 0.70 10.20 2.25
CA LEU A 140 -0.39 9.91 3.18
C LEU A 140 -0.31 10.73 4.46
N CYS A 141 0.85 11.30 4.83
CA CYS A 141 0.96 12.21 5.96
C CYS A 141 0.28 13.56 5.70
N GLY A 142 0.40 14.12 4.49
CA GLY A 142 -0.15 15.44 4.18
C GLY A 142 -1.56 15.46 3.57
N GLN A 143 -2.10 14.31 3.16
CA GLN A 143 -3.45 14.20 2.60
C GLN A 143 -4.56 14.00 3.65
N ARG A 144 -4.36 14.46 4.88
CA ARG A 144 -5.24 14.09 5.99
C ARG A 144 -6.10 15.24 6.50
N ASN A 145 -7.24 14.81 7.03
CA ASN A 145 -8.20 15.58 7.79
C ASN A 145 -8.16 15.15 9.26
N ASP A 146 -8.77 15.95 10.14
CA ASP A 146 -8.72 15.83 11.61
C ASP A 146 -9.15 14.47 12.19
N GLU A 147 -9.72 13.57 11.38
CA GLU A 147 -10.22 12.24 11.77
C GLU A 147 -9.25 11.10 11.46
N TYR A 148 -8.11 11.34 10.81
CA TYR A 148 -7.23 10.25 10.39
C TYR A 148 -6.33 9.77 11.54
N SER A 149 -6.70 8.63 12.14
CA SER A 149 -6.11 8.06 13.35
C SER A 149 -4.74 7.36 13.21
N ARG A 150 -4.26 7.04 11.99
CA ARG A 150 -3.02 6.26 11.80
C ARG A 150 -1.78 7.11 11.45
N ILE A 151 -1.65 8.36 11.93
CA ILE A 151 -0.60 9.31 11.44
C ILE A 151 0.77 8.94 11.93
N GLU A 152 0.85 8.62 13.22
CA GLU A 152 2.06 8.19 13.89
C GLU A 152 2.62 6.93 13.22
N ARG A 153 1.74 6.04 12.77
CA ARG A 153 2.12 4.82 12.07
C ARG A 153 2.63 5.11 10.66
N ASP A 154 1.87 5.83 9.83
CA ASP A 154 2.28 6.06 8.44
C ASP A 154 3.59 6.89 8.38
N SER A 155 3.81 7.80 9.34
CA SER A 155 5.06 8.55 9.47
C SER A 155 6.22 7.69 9.99
N ALA A 156 5.97 6.77 10.93
CA ALA A 156 6.97 5.78 11.37
C ALA A 156 7.33 4.78 10.26
N ASP A 157 6.34 4.29 9.50
CA ASP A 157 6.55 3.41 8.35
C ASP A 157 7.37 4.12 7.27
N ALA A 158 7.09 5.40 6.99
CA ALA A 158 7.89 6.21 6.06
C ALA A 158 9.37 6.27 6.49
N VAL A 159 9.63 6.47 7.79
CA VAL A 159 10.99 6.47 8.34
C VAL A 159 11.65 5.11 8.21
N ALA A 160 10.97 4.03 8.59
CA ALA A 160 11.50 2.68 8.51
C ALA A 160 11.80 2.24 7.07
N LEU A 161 10.93 2.61 6.12
CA LEU A 161 11.16 2.39 4.69
C LEU A 161 12.37 3.17 4.19
N ALA A 162 12.49 4.44 4.57
CA ALA A 162 13.63 5.26 4.20
C ALA A 162 14.95 4.68 4.75
N GLU A 163 14.97 4.25 6.01
CA GLU A 163 16.12 3.57 6.63
C GLU A 163 16.45 2.23 5.94
N THR A 164 15.44 1.49 5.50
CA THR A 164 15.62 0.24 4.77
C THR A 164 16.22 0.47 3.39
N ILE A 165 15.69 1.42 2.62
CA ILE A 165 16.16 1.73 1.27
C ILE A 165 17.61 2.23 1.32
N VAL A 166 17.97 3.12 2.25
CA VAL A 166 19.34 3.65 2.35
C VAL A 166 20.39 2.61 2.71
N LYS A 167 20.00 1.50 3.37
CA LYS A 167 20.90 0.36 3.62
C LYS A 167 21.29 -0.35 2.30
N GLU A 168 20.41 -0.32 1.30
CA GLU A 168 20.64 -0.94 -0.02
C GLU A 168 21.27 0.04 -1.03
N GLY A 169 21.04 1.35 -0.86
CA GLY A 169 21.62 2.38 -1.70
C GLY A 169 20.93 3.73 -1.57
N PRO A 170 21.40 4.79 -2.23
CA PRO A 170 20.77 6.10 -2.14
C PRO A 170 19.32 6.06 -2.67
N VAL A 171 18.42 6.81 -2.03
CA VAL A 171 17.06 6.99 -2.55
C VAL A 171 17.14 7.70 -3.90
N VAL A 172 16.53 7.10 -4.93
CA VAL A 172 16.44 7.67 -6.28
C VAL A 172 14.97 7.89 -6.61
N LEU A 173 14.61 9.14 -6.90
CA LEU A 173 13.25 9.53 -7.27
C LEU A 173 13.20 10.01 -8.72
N SER A 174 12.18 9.58 -9.44
CA SER A 174 11.75 10.20 -10.69
C SER A 174 11.29 11.65 -10.46
N PRO A 175 11.18 12.49 -11.51
CA PRO A 175 10.74 13.87 -11.37
C PRO A 175 9.37 14.00 -10.66
N ILE A 176 8.41 13.13 -11.00
CA ILE A 176 7.06 13.18 -10.41
C ILE A 176 7.05 12.74 -8.94
N GLN A 177 7.76 11.67 -8.59
CA GLN A 177 7.91 11.23 -7.19
C GLN A 177 8.56 12.31 -6.34
N ARG A 178 9.59 12.96 -6.87
CA ARG A 178 10.29 14.03 -6.19
C ARG A 178 9.41 15.24 -5.93
N GLN A 179 8.54 15.59 -6.88
CA GLN A 179 7.58 16.66 -6.69
C GLN A 179 6.63 16.35 -5.53
N VAL A 180 6.08 15.13 -5.49
CA VAL A 180 5.24 14.67 -4.36
C VAL A 180 6.00 14.79 -3.04
N VAL A 181 7.23 14.29 -2.98
CA VAL A 181 8.03 14.36 -1.74
C VAL A 181 8.28 15.81 -1.33
N ARG A 182 8.55 16.73 -2.26
CA ARG A 182 8.76 18.16 -1.93
C ARG A 182 7.51 18.83 -1.36
N GLU A 183 6.34 18.49 -1.87
CA GLU A 183 5.06 19.04 -1.43
C GLU A 183 4.69 18.54 -0.03
N GLU A 184 4.99 17.28 0.27
CA GLU A 184 4.49 16.58 1.45
C GLU A 184 5.54 16.44 2.57
N LEU A 185 6.79 16.88 2.33
CA LEU A 185 7.90 16.70 3.28
C LEU A 185 7.63 17.36 4.64
N ALA A 186 7.03 18.53 4.64
CA ALA A 186 6.75 19.27 5.87
C ALA A 186 5.80 18.48 6.79
N GLU A 187 4.84 17.76 6.21
CA GLU A 187 3.83 17.01 6.94
C GLU A 187 4.43 15.75 7.58
N VAL A 188 5.23 14.98 6.83
CA VAL A 188 5.91 13.81 7.41
C VAL A 188 6.96 14.20 8.47
N VAL A 189 7.53 15.41 8.39
CA VAL A 189 8.40 15.96 9.45
C VAL A 189 7.58 16.36 10.67
N HIS A 190 6.43 17.01 10.46
CA HIS A 190 5.60 17.51 11.55
C HIS A 190 5.07 16.37 12.44
N TRP A 191 4.65 15.27 11.81
CA TRP A 191 4.03 14.13 12.49
C TRP A 191 4.97 12.94 12.70
N GLY A 192 6.18 13.00 12.14
CA GLY A 192 7.13 11.90 12.14
C GLY A 192 8.09 11.93 13.32
N PRO A 193 8.73 10.78 13.61
CA PRO A 193 9.72 10.68 14.68
C PRO A 193 11.09 11.29 14.31
N LYS A 194 11.27 11.77 13.07
CA LYS A 194 12.53 12.32 12.56
C LYS A 194 12.35 13.75 12.09
N ASP A 195 13.36 14.58 12.33
CA ASP A 195 13.35 15.99 11.97
C ASP A 195 13.66 16.23 10.48
N GLU A 196 13.50 17.48 10.07
CA GLU A 196 13.78 17.91 8.69
C GLU A 196 15.24 17.67 8.28
N THR A 197 16.17 17.82 9.22
CA THR A 197 17.61 17.60 8.96
C THR A 197 17.88 16.17 8.55
N TRP A 198 17.30 15.21 9.27
CA TRP A 198 17.40 13.79 8.97
C TRP A 198 16.81 13.47 7.59
N TRP A 199 15.59 13.93 7.33
CA TRP A 199 14.91 13.69 6.05
C TRP A 199 15.68 14.28 4.85
N ARG A 200 16.19 15.52 4.98
CA ARG A 200 17.02 16.14 3.94
C ARG A 200 18.35 15.42 3.74
N GLY A 201 18.92 14.83 4.78
CA GLY A 201 20.10 13.98 4.69
C GLY A 201 19.82 12.70 3.89
N VAL A 202 18.79 11.95 4.29
CA VAL A 202 18.38 10.70 3.64
C VAL A 202 17.97 10.90 2.18
N LEU A 203 17.22 11.97 1.91
CA LEU A 203 16.73 12.29 0.57
C LEU A 203 17.67 13.21 -0.21
N SER A 204 18.90 13.45 0.26
CA SER A 204 19.82 14.43 -0.33
C SER A 204 20.12 14.14 -1.81
N ALA A 205 20.41 12.89 -2.17
CA ALA A 205 20.63 12.47 -3.56
C ALA A 205 19.36 12.64 -4.40
N ALA A 206 18.21 12.23 -3.84
CA ALA A 206 16.91 12.30 -4.49
C ALA A 206 16.45 13.75 -4.75
N LEU A 207 16.67 14.68 -3.82
CA LEU A 207 16.16 16.05 -3.93
C LEU A 207 17.05 16.95 -4.78
N ASN A 208 18.36 16.69 -4.82
CA ASN A 208 19.36 17.51 -5.52
C ASN A 208 19.67 17.07 -6.96
N SER A 209 19.21 15.89 -7.39
CA SER A 209 19.43 15.42 -8.76
C SER A 209 18.83 16.40 -9.79
N LYS A 210 19.57 16.87 -10.79
CA LYS A 210 18.95 17.76 -11.80
C LYS A 210 17.98 16.93 -12.65
N ASP A 211 16.79 17.48 -12.95
CA ASP A 211 15.86 16.85 -13.89
C ASP A 211 16.61 16.65 -15.21
N LYS A 212 16.91 15.40 -15.55
CA LYS A 212 17.50 15.01 -16.82
C LYS A 212 16.42 14.53 -17.75
#